data_AF-A0A950AM70-F1
#
_entry.id   AF-A0A950AM70-F1
#
_cell.length_a   1.000
_cell.length_b   1.000
_cell.length_c   1.000
_cell.angle_alpha   90.00
_cell.angle_beta   90.00
_cell.angle_gamma   90.00
#
_symmetry.space_group_name_H-M   'P 1'
#
loop_
_entity.id
_entity.type
_entity.pdbx_description
1 polymer ?
#
loop_
_entity_poly.entity_id
_entity_poly.type
_entity_poly.pdbx_seq_one_letter_code
_entity_poly.pdbx_strand_id
1 'polypeptide(L)' 'LILSSPYTWLEEFTPRSEWVGGRYNSGGKAIPSLEGITRLLATDFELLLITDVPFLLREHARKFQWSVAQATVWKRS' A
#
# COMPACT_ATOMS: atom_id res chain seq x y z
N LEU A 1 7.98 5.49 11.24
CA LEU A 1 7.97 4.97 9.86
C LEU A 1 6.88 5.68 9.08
N ILE A 2 7.13 6.06 7.84
CA ILE A 2 6.10 6.60 6.94
C ILE A 2 6.06 5.68 5.71
N LEU A 3 4.88 5.20 5.35
CA LEU A 3 4.65 4.45 4.12
C LEU A 3 3.68 5.23 3.24
N SER A 4 3.99 5.41 1.97
CA SER A 4 3.11 6.05 0.98
C SER A 4 3.06 5.18 -0.26
N SER A 5 1.87 4.73 -0.65
CA SER A 5 1.71 3.87 -1.83
C SER A 5 0.30 4.00 -2.42
N PRO A 6 0.16 3.98 -3.76
CA PRO A 6 -1.13 3.83 -4.44
C PRO A 6 -1.60 2.36 -4.47
N TYR A 7 -0.83 1.43 -3.87
CA TYR A 7 -1.13 -0.01 -3.78
C TYR A 7 -1.37 -0.71 -5.13
N THR A 8 -0.67 -0.27 -6.18
CA THR A 8 -0.70 -0.94 -7.49
C THR A 8 0.13 -2.23 -7.42
N TRP A 9 -0.53 -3.33 -7.07
CA TRP A 9 0.08 -4.66 -7.06
C TRP A 9 0.14 -5.23 -8.48
N LEU A 10 1.35 -5.57 -8.93
CA LEU A 10 1.60 -6.13 -10.26
C LEU A 10 2.46 -7.38 -10.13
N GLU A 11 2.00 -8.48 -10.71
CA GLU A 11 2.71 -9.77 -10.63
C GLU A 11 4.05 -9.75 -11.36
N GLU A 12 4.26 -8.80 -12.28
CA GLU A 12 5.53 -8.55 -12.95
C GLU A 12 6.66 -8.17 -11.99
N PHE A 13 6.33 -7.49 -10.87
CA PHE A 13 7.33 -7.04 -9.90
C PHE A 13 7.42 -7.92 -8.66
N THR A 14 6.29 -8.50 -8.24
CA THR A 14 6.22 -9.34 -7.04
C THR A 14 5.23 -10.48 -7.27
N PRO A 15 5.61 -11.76 -7.10
CA PRO A 15 4.67 -12.87 -7.18
C PRO A 15 3.49 -12.70 -6.21
N ARG A 16 2.29 -13.08 -6.64
CA ARG A 16 1.05 -12.87 -5.86
C ARG A 16 1.07 -13.54 -4.48
N SER A 17 1.86 -14.61 -4.30
CA SER A 17 2.05 -15.28 -3.00
C SER A 17 2.67 -14.35 -1.94
N GLU A 18 3.52 -13.42 -2.36
CA GLU A 18 4.26 -12.50 -1.49
C GLU A 18 3.54 -11.18 -1.25
N TRP A 19 2.37 -10.96 -1.87
CA TRP A 19 1.62 -9.73 -1.66
C TRP A 19 1.10 -9.66 -0.24
N VAL A 20 1.32 -8.53 0.43
CA VAL A 20 0.87 -8.35 1.82
C VAL A 20 -0.61 -8.00 1.90
N GLY A 21 -1.19 -7.46 0.83
CA GLY A 21 -2.63 -7.24 0.63
C GLY A 21 -2.96 -7.07 -0.86
N GLY A 22 -4.16 -6.56 -1.19
CA GLY A 22 -4.63 -6.57 -2.59
C GLY A 22 -4.85 -7.99 -3.14
N ARG A 23 -5.01 -8.98 -2.24
CA ARG A 23 -5.15 -10.40 -2.55
C ARG A 23 -6.35 -11.01 -1.84
N TYR A 24 -6.65 -12.28 -2.12
CA TYR A 24 -7.64 -13.05 -1.39
C TYR A 24 -6.94 -14.06 -0.49
N ASN A 25 -7.52 -14.34 0.69
CA ASN A 25 -7.08 -15.45 1.52
C ASN A 25 -7.62 -16.80 0.99
N SER A 26 -7.22 -17.90 1.63
CA SER A 26 -7.66 -19.25 1.25
C SER A 26 -9.18 -19.46 1.33
N GLY A 27 -9.89 -18.65 2.12
CA GLY A 27 -11.35 -18.65 2.22
C GLY A 27 -12.06 -17.74 1.21
N GLY A 28 -11.34 -17.16 0.24
CA GLY A 28 -11.92 -16.27 -0.76
C GLY A 28 -12.28 -14.87 -0.24
N LYS A 29 -11.84 -14.48 0.96
CA LYS A 29 -12.03 -13.12 1.50
C LYS A 29 -10.91 -12.21 1.00
N ALA A 30 -11.28 -11.05 0.47
CA ALA A 30 -10.32 -10.01 0.09
C ALA A 30 -9.57 -9.48 1.33
N ILE A 31 -8.26 -9.30 1.19
CA ILE A 31 -7.38 -8.64 2.15
C ILE A 31 -7.00 -7.28 1.55
N PRO A 32 -7.56 -6.17 2.06
CA PRO A 32 -7.13 -4.82 1.68
C PRO A 32 -5.65 -4.59 1.99
N SER A 33 -4.96 -3.79 1.16
CA SER A 33 -3.53 -3.48 1.33
C SER A 33 -3.21 -2.93 2.73
N LEU A 34 -4.00 -1.95 3.20
CA LEU A 34 -3.82 -1.38 4.53
C LEU A 34 -3.98 -2.43 5.64
N GLU A 35 -4.98 -3.31 5.55
CA GLU A 35 -5.18 -4.38 6.54
C GLU A 35 -3.97 -5.31 6.61
N GLY A 36 -3.42 -5.69 5.47
CA GLY A 36 -2.22 -6.52 5.37
C GLY A 36 -0.99 -5.85 5.99
N ILE A 37 -0.75 -4.59 5.63
CA ILE A 37 0.37 -3.79 6.16
C ILE A 37 0.22 -3.61 7.67
N THR A 38 -0.96 -3.23 8.15
CA THR A 38 -1.24 -3.04 9.58
C THR A 38 -0.96 -4.31 10.37
N ARG A 39 -1.40 -5.48 9.88
CA ARG A 39 -1.12 -6.75 10.57
C ARG A 39 0.37 -7.04 10.71
N LEU A 40 1.17 -6.74 9.68
CA LEU A 40 2.61 -6.97 9.70
C LEU A 40 3.34 -6.01 10.64
N LEU A 41 2.87 -4.76 10.74
CA LEU A 41 3.51 -3.73 11.54
C LEU A 41 3.03 -3.68 13.00
N ALA A 42 1.84 -4.21 13.30
CA ALA A 42 1.18 -4.07 14.60
C ALA A 42 1.99 -4.61 15.80
N THR A 43 2.97 -5.49 15.57
CA THR A 43 3.85 -6.00 16.64
C THR A 43 4.80 -4.92 17.17
N ASP A 44 5.34 -4.08 16.29
CA ASP A 44 6.43 -3.15 16.61
C ASP A 44 6.05 -1.67 16.42
N PHE A 45 4.87 -1.40 15.86
CA PHE A 45 4.43 -0.06 15.51
C PHE A 45 2.97 0.20 15.84
N GLU A 46 2.70 1.44 16.23
CA GLU A 46 1.38 2.02 16.40
C GLU A 46 1.05 2.92 15.19
N LEU A 47 -0.12 2.69 14.57
CA LEU A 47 -0.62 3.53 13.47
C LEU A 47 -1.17 4.85 14.03
N LEU A 48 -0.56 5.97 13.63
CA LEU A 48 -0.95 7.30 14.10
C LEU A 48 -1.83 8.08 13.13
N LEU A 49 -1.59 7.92 11.82
CA LEU A 49 -2.28 8.71 10.79
C LEU A 49 -2.44 7.91 9.51
N ILE A 50 -3.57 8.11 8.83
CA ILE A 50 -3.83 7.69 7.46
C ILE A 50 -4.30 8.95 6.70
N THR A 51 -3.74 9.20 5.53
CA THR A 51 -4.16 10.33 4.69
C THR A 51 -3.95 10.03 3.21
N ASP A 52 -4.80 10.61 2.36
CA ASP A 52 -4.69 10.49 0.91
C ASP A 52 -3.83 11.64 0.36
N VAL A 53 -2.86 11.30 -0.47
CA VAL A 53 -1.89 12.22 -1.06
C VAL A 53 -1.99 12.13 -2.59
N PRO A 54 -2.67 13.07 -3.25
CA PRO A 54 -2.72 13.15 -4.71
C PRO A 54 -1.34 13.51 -5.29
N PHE A 55 -0.95 12.89 -6.40
CA PHE A 55 0.30 13.17 -7.10
C PHE A 55 0.22 12.88 -8.61
N LEU A 56 1.18 13.41 -9.37
CA LEU A 56 1.36 13.14 -10.79
C LEU A 56 2.70 12.44 -11.02
N LEU A 57 2.67 11.28 -11.66
CA LEU A 57 3.87 10.63 -12.20
C LEU A 57 4.03 11.03 -13.65
N ARG A 58 5.16 11.65 -13.99
CA ARG A 58 5.49 11.96 -15.38
C ARG A 58 6.15 10.73 -16.01
N GLU A 59 5.50 10.16 -17.02
CA GLU A 59 6.09 9.08 -17.81
C GLU A 59 7.00 9.65 -18.90
N HIS A 60 6.54 10.69 -19.62
CA HIS A 60 7.34 11.44 -20.58
C HIS A 60 6.76 12.85 -20.80
N ALA A 61 7.27 13.62 -21.76
CA ALA A 61 6.90 15.03 -21.97
C ALA A 61 5.40 15.30 -22.26
N ARG A 62 4.62 14.28 -22.62
CA ARG A 62 3.21 14.42 -23.01
C ARG A 62 2.30 13.40 -22.33
N LYS A 63 2.81 12.62 -21.37
CA LYS A 63 2.05 11.59 -20.65
C LYS A 63 2.37 11.66 -19.17
N PHE A 64 1.30 11.79 -18.40
CA PHE A 64 1.31 11.86 -16.95
C PHE A 64 0.23 10.92 -16.43
N GLN A 65 0.49 10.29 -15.30
CA GLN A 65 -0.51 9.51 -14.56
C GLN A 65 -0.87 10.29 -13.31
N TRP A 66 -2.16 10.61 -13.18
CA TRP A 66 -2.69 11.09 -11.91
C TRP A 66 -3.01 9.90 -11.02
N SER A 67 -2.58 9.96 -9.77
CA SER A 67 -2.81 8.92 -8.78
C SER A 67 -3.01 9.53 -7.40
N VAL A 68 -3.52 8.72 -6.48
CA VAL A 68 -3.70 9.07 -5.07
C VAL A 68 -3.03 7.96 -4.26
N ALA A 69 -1.98 8.31 -3.52
CA ALA A 69 -1.34 7.38 -2.61
C ALA A 69 -1.97 7.48 -1.23
N GLN A 70 -2.14 6.34 -0.55
CA GLN A 70 -2.43 6.35 0.87
C GLN A 70 -1.11 6.45 1.64
N ALA A 71 -0.94 7.55 2.37
CA ALA A 71 0.17 7.77 3.28
C ALA A 71 -0.24 7.37 4.71
N THR A 72 0.63 6.63 5.38
CA THR A 72 0.44 6.16 6.75
C THR A 72 1.65 6.51 7.61
N VAL A 73 1.40 7.02 8.81
CA VAL A 73 2.45 7.39 9.77
C VAL A 73 2.38 6.44 10.96
N TRP A 74 3.52 5.86 11.29
CA TRP A 74 3.67 4.84 12.30
C TRP A 74 4.72 5.26 13.33
N LYS A 75 4.40 5.12 14.61
CA LYS A 75 5.34 5.29 15.72
C LYS A 75 5.86 3.93 16.13
N ARG A 76 7.17 3.82 16.36
CA ARG A 76 7.76 2.59 16.90
C ARG A 76 7.37 2.47 18.37
N SER A 77 6.88 1.29 18.76
CA SER A 77 6.53 0.93 20.13
C SER A 77 7.76 0.83 21.03
#